data_AF-A0A352M4L2-F1
#
_entry.id   AF-A0A352M4L2-F1
#
_cell.length_a   1.000
_cell.length_b   1.000
_cell.length_c   1.000
_cell.angle_alpha   90.00
_cell.angle_beta   90.00
_cell.angle_gamma   90.00
#
_symmetry.space_group_name_H-M   'P 1'
#
loop_
_entity.id
_entity.type
_entity.pdbx_description
1 polymer ?
#
loop_
_entity_poly.entity_id
_entity_poly.type
_entity_poly.pdbx_seq_one_letter_code
_entity_poly.pdbx_strand_id
1 'polypeptide(L)'
;MRFTRNKAVRGNILVSLLKFLIFIIFFVILFQFAKMYSIKMMNSFFNKEETKVPNLVSRDGMPVRIEDAFELCKQHKLLLDIKDKKYDNNIPEGCIITQDPPPDTIVKANRAMEVILSLGAKTVDCPDITGKDLRDVSFTIQKEGFLLGKKSYIFSETVPTDTVISQTPEGGKPAPKGAQIDLLLSQGKANTTVKVPNFIGKRIESARIVLSKINLETGKIGFDKKEGTAAGIVLAQEPAAGNDVADKTPVNFIVCDNSDNPSGENKDAVIIKTDGGEKIESNEENLIKIDAGSKETPAPLIETASDKKDAPAAAPVKPETPAGIEGEKKVEIIKFIVPPGQKSREVKMVLLDDMGPREVYKNPHYPGEVIDLSVNGYGAMKVLVYLDNVFFKDIEVGVKR
;
A
#
# COMPACT_ATOMS: atom_id res chain seq x y z
N MET A 1 55.03 -87.47 78.66
CA MET A 1 55.00 -86.14 78.02
C MET A 1 53.68 -85.99 77.24
N ARG A 2 52.93 -84.89 77.41
CA ARG A 2 51.76 -84.57 76.56
C ARG A 2 51.80 -83.09 76.16
N PHE A 3 51.88 -82.82 74.86
CA PHE A 3 51.86 -81.48 74.25
C PHE A 3 50.42 -81.00 74.05
N THR A 4 49.92 -80.01 74.80
CA THR A 4 48.67 -79.29 74.46
C THR A 4 48.53 -77.91 75.15
N ARG A 5 49.24 -76.88 74.67
CA ARG A 5 48.83 -75.47 74.95
C ARG A 5 49.41 -74.45 73.95
N ASN A 6 48.84 -74.37 72.74
CA ASN A 6 49.19 -73.28 71.81
C ASN A 6 48.10 -72.85 70.79
N LYS A 7 46.82 -73.21 71.02
CA LYS A 7 45.69 -72.76 70.15
C LYS A 7 45.08 -71.43 70.60
N ALA A 8 44.96 -71.18 71.91
CA ALA A 8 44.26 -70.00 72.44
C ALA A 8 44.97 -68.66 72.11
N VAL A 9 46.30 -68.61 72.19
CA VAL A 9 47.08 -67.39 71.92
C VAL A 9 47.03 -67.00 70.44
N ARG A 10 47.10 -67.99 69.54
CA ARG A 10 46.99 -67.76 68.07
C ARG A 10 45.63 -67.22 67.65
N GLY A 11 44.53 -67.62 68.30
CA GLY A 11 43.19 -67.09 68.01
C GLY A 11 43.07 -65.59 68.27
N ASN A 12 43.52 -65.13 69.44
CA ASN A 12 43.45 -63.70 69.80
C ASN A 12 44.37 -62.83 68.92
N ILE A 13 45.55 -63.34 68.55
CA ILE A 13 46.45 -62.64 67.61
C ILE A 13 45.81 -62.53 66.23
N LEU A 14 45.19 -63.61 65.72
CA LEU A 14 44.53 -63.59 64.41
C LEU A 14 43.34 -62.61 64.37
N VAL A 15 42.54 -62.55 65.43
CA VAL A 15 41.44 -61.57 65.56
C VAL A 15 41.97 -60.14 65.67
N SER A 16 43.10 -59.92 66.36
CA SER A 16 43.75 -58.61 66.43
C SER A 16 44.29 -58.15 65.07
N LEU A 17 44.98 -59.03 64.34
CA LEU A 17 45.45 -58.78 62.98
C LEU A 17 44.29 -58.51 62.00
N LEU A 18 43.19 -59.25 62.12
CA LEU A 18 42.00 -59.03 61.28
C LEU A 18 41.35 -57.67 61.56
N LYS A 19 41.24 -57.25 62.83
CA LYS A 19 40.75 -55.91 63.21
C LYS A 19 41.68 -54.80 62.68
N PHE A 20 42.99 -54.99 62.76
CA PHE A 20 43.97 -54.05 62.21
C PHE A 20 43.89 -53.95 60.68
N LEU A 21 43.69 -55.09 59.99
CA LEU A 21 43.47 -55.13 58.55
C LEU A 21 42.17 -54.41 58.14
N ILE A 22 41.06 -54.64 58.86
CA ILE A 22 39.78 -53.94 58.64
C ILE A 22 39.94 -52.43 58.88
N PHE A 23 40.70 -52.02 59.91
CA PHE A 23 41.00 -50.61 60.17
C PHE A 23 41.81 -49.97 59.04
N ILE A 24 42.82 -50.65 58.50
CA ILE A 24 43.57 -50.19 57.32
C ILE A 24 42.63 -50.07 56.10
N ILE A 25 41.81 -51.08 55.83
CA ILE A 25 40.86 -51.06 54.69
C ILE A 25 39.86 -49.91 54.85
N PHE A 26 39.35 -49.67 56.06
CA PHE A 26 38.48 -48.53 56.36
C PHE A 26 39.18 -47.18 56.07
N PHE A 27 40.43 -47.01 56.51
CA PHE A 27 41.20 -45.79 56.22
C PHE A 27 41.53 -45.64 54.73
N VAL A 28 41.81 -46.72 54.00
CA VAL A 28 41.99 -46.70 52.54
C VAL A 28 40.69 -46.28 51.85
N ILE A 29 39.54 -46.87 52.21
CA ILE A 29 38.23 -46.49 51.65
C ILE A 29 37.93 -45.02 51.97
N LEU A 30 38.10 -44.59 53.22
CA LEU A 30 37.92 -43.19 53.64
C LEU A 30 38.81 -42.24 52.85
N PHE A 31 40.07 -42.60 52.60
CA PHE A 31 40.99 -41.82 51.77
C PHE A 31 40.57 -41.76 50.30
N GLN A 32 40.03 -42.83 49.72
CA GLN A 32 39.48 -42.80 48.36
C GLN A 32 38.20 -41.95 48.28
N PHE A 33 37.32 -42.01 49.29
CA PHE A 33 36.15 -41.12 49.38
C PHE A 33 36.57 -39.65 49.53
N ALA A 34 37.54 -39.36 50.39
CA ALA A 34 38.11 -38.02 50.55
C ALA A 34 38.72 -37.53 49.22
N LYS A 35 39.53 -38.35 48.54
CA LYS A 35 40.05 -38.04 47.19
C LYS A 35 38.94 -37.76 46.19
N MET A 36 37.93 -38.63 46.09
CA MET A 36 36.82 -38.47 45.16
C MET A 36 36.03 -37.18 45.44
N TYR A 37 35.80 -36.87 46.71
CA TYR A 37 35.11 -35.64 47.12
C TYR A 37 35.96 -34.41 46.85
N SER A 38 37.26 -34.43 47.15
CA SER A 38 38.22 -33.36 46.83
C SER A 38 38.36 -33.16 45.32
N ILE A 39 38.40 -34.21 44.51
CA ILE A 39 38.44 -34.12 43.04
C ILE A 39 37.14 -33.52 42.52
N LYS A 40 35.97 -33.98 42.99
CA LYS A 40 34.66 -33.43 42.59
C LYS A 40 34.51 -31.96 42.99
N MET A 41 34.95 -31.62 44.20
CA MET A 41 35.01 -30.24 44.71
C MET A 41 35.94 -29.39 43.84
N MET A 42 37.17 -29.81 43.61
CA MET A 42 38.15 -29.11 42.78
C MET A 42 37.64 -28.93 41.34
N ASN A 43 37.05 -29.96 40.74
CA ASN A 43 36.43 -29.87 39.41
C ASN A 43 35.27 -28.86 39.40
N SER A 44 34.47 -28.78 40.47
CA SER A 44 33.38 -27.79 40.62
C SER A 44 33.87 -26.37 40.90
N PHE A 45 35.09 -26.19 41.41
CA PHE A 45 35.68 -24.87 41.66
C PHE A 45 36.50 -24.34 40.46
N PHE A 46 37.12 -25.23 39.68
CA PHE A 46 37.99 -24.86 38.55
C PHE A 46 37.33 -24.95 37.17
N ASN A 47 36.38 -25.85 36.91
CA ASN A 47 35.61 -25.83 35.66
C ASN A 47 34.46 -24.83 35.75
N LYS A 48 34.77 -23.54 35.54
CA LYS A 48 33.74 -22.59 35.13
C LYS A 48 33.48 -22.81 33.65
N GLU A 49 32.29 -23.32 33.32
CA GLU A 49 31.87 -23.46 31.92
C GLU A 49 32.04 -22.11 31.20
N GLU A 50 32.70 -22.13 30.05
CA GLU A 50 32.86 -20.96 29.19
C GLU A 50 31.95 -21.07 27.98
N THR A 51 31.52 -19.93 27.46
CA THR A 51 30.57 -19.80 26.37
C THR A 51 31.01 -18.66 25.44
N LYS A 52 30.71 -18.81 24.15
CA LYS A 52 30.97 -17.77 23.16
C LYS A 52 29.81 -16.79 23.16
N VAL A 53 30.10 -15.49 23.25
CA VAL A 53 29.11 -14.42 23.25
C VAL A 53 28.45 -14.32 21.87
N PRO A 54 27.12 -14.43 21.77
CA PRO A 54 26.41 -14.23 20.51
C PRO A 54 26.39 -12.75 20.10
N ASN A 55 26.13 -12.48 18.82
CA ASN A 55 25.79 -11.14 18.36
C ASN A 55 24.32 -10.85 18.68
N LEU A 56 24.12 -9.90 19.60
CA LEU A 56 22.83 -9.41 20.09
C LEU A 56 22.46 -8.07 19.47
N VAL A 57 23.35 -7.43 18.69
CA VAL A 57 23.06 -6.17 17.98
C VAL A 57 22.47 -6.46 16.60
N SER A 58 23.10 -7.35 15.83
CA SER A 58 22.65 -7.71 14.48
C SER A 58 22.85 -9.20 14.17
N ARG A 59 21.85 -9.80 13.51
CA ARG A 59 21.91 -11.15 12.92
C ARG A 59 21.54 -11.06 11.45
N ASP A 60 22.36 -11.62 10.57
CA ASP A 60 22.16 -11.62 9.11
C ASP A 60 21.94 -10.22 8.49
N GLY A 61 22.53 -9.18 9.09
CA GLY A 61 22.39 -7.78 8.68
C GLY A 61 21.14 -7.07 9.23
N MET A 62 20.29 -7.78 9.98
CA MET A 62 19.06 -7.22 10.59
C MET A 62 19.28 -6.92 12.07
N PRO A 63 18.73 -5.83 12.64
CA PRO A 63 18.76 -5.56 14.07
C PRO A 63 18.02 -6.64 14.88
N VAL A 64 18.62 -7.10 15.99
CA VAL A 64 18.03 -8.15 16.84
C VAL A 64 17.08 -7.53 17.87
N ARG A 65 15.88 -8.11 18.01
CA ARG A 65 14.88 -7.71 19.01
C ARG A 65 15.23 -8.22 20.40
N ILE A 66 14.73 -7.53 21.43
CA ILE A 66 14.98 -7.89 22.82
C ILE A 66 14.49 -9.31 23.19
N GLU A 67 13.41 -9.79 22.58
CA GLU A 67 12.91 -11.17 22.76
C GLU A 67 13.89 -12.20 22.17
N ASP A 68 14.33 -12.01 20.93
CA ASP A 68 15.30 -12.88 20.26
C ASP A 68 16.64 -12.88 21.01
N ALA A 69 17.07 -11.71 21.51
CA ALA A 69 18.29 -11.57 22.30
C ALA A 69 18.22 -12.30 23.65
N PHE A 70 17.05 -12.33 24.30
CA PHE A 70 16.83 -13.09 25.52
C PHE A 70 16.91 -14.60 25.27
N GLU A 71 16.35 -15.10 24.16
CA GLU A 71 16.47 -16.51 23.75
C GLU A 71 17.91 -16.89 23.42
N LEU A 72 18.63 -16.04 22.67
CA LEU A 72 20.05 -16.22 22.37
C LEU A 72 20.91 -16.27 23.63
N CYS A 73 20.69 -15.35 24.59
CA CYS A 73 21.39 -15.37 25.87
C CYS A 73 21.12 -16.68 26.62
N LYS A 74 19.85 -17.09 26.73
CA LYS A 74 19.45 -18.33 27.41
C LYS A 74 20.08 -19.57 26.78
N GLN A 75 20.11 -19.67 25.44
CA GLN A 75 20.76 -20.75 24.71
C GLN A 75 22.28 -20.81 25.00
N HIS A 76 22.93 -19.65 25.08
CA HIS A 76 24.36 -19.53 25.36
C HIS A 76 24.72 -19.58 26.86
N LYS A 77 23.76 -19.86 27.76
CA LYS A 77 23.92 -19.78 29.22
C LYS A 77 24.43 -18.42 29.70
N LEU A 78 23.89 -17.33 29.14
CA LEU A 78 24.15 -15.94 29.50
C LEU A 78 22.90 -15.31 30.10
N LEU A 79 23.09 -14.24 30.86
CA LEU A 79 22.00 -13.42 31.40
C LEU A 79 21.93 -12.12 30.58
N LEU A 80 20.73 -11.58 30.36
CA LEU A 80 20.53 -10.31 29.66
C LEU A 80 20.22 -9.20 30.68
N ASP A 81 20.91 -8.07 30.60
CA ASP A 81 20.77 -6.93 31.51
C ASP A 81 20.66 -5.62 30.71
N ILE A 82 19.51 -4.94 30.81
CA ILE A 82 19.24 -3.72 30.05
C ILE A 82 19.70 -2.53 30.89
N LYS A 83 20.84 -1.93 30.52
CA LYS A 83 21.42 -0.79 31.26
C LYS A 83 20.74 0.54 30.99
N ASP A 84 20.33 0.76 29.75
CA ASP A 84 19.86 2.06 29.28
C ASP A 84 18.92 1.90 28.08
N LYS A 85 18.16 2.95 27.76
CA LYS A 85 17.33 3.05 26.56
C LYS A 85 17.58 4.39 25.86
N LYS A 86 17.92 4.37 24.58
CA LYS A 86 18.26 5.58 23.80
C LYS A 86 17.46 5.66 22.51
N TYR A 87 17.20 6.88 22.05
CA TYR A 87 16.69 7.10 20.70
C TYR A 87 17.80 6.82 19.68
N ASP A 88 17.47 6.09 18.62
CA ASP A 88 18.36 5.82 17.49
C ASP A 88 17.53 5.86 16.20
N ASN A 89 17.99 6.62 15.20
CA ASN A 89 17.24 6.83 13.96
C ASN A 89 17.36 5.66 12.97
N ASN A 90 18.34 4.76 13.15
CA ASN A 90 18.63 3.64 12.26
C ASN A 90 18.16 2.30 12.84
N ILE A 91 18.11 2.18 14.17
CA ILE A 91 17.74 0.95 14.89
C ILE A 91 16.29 1.06 15.39
N PRO A 92 15.36 0.20 14.93
CA PRO A 92 13.95 0.24 15.35
C PRO A 92 13.75 0.10 16.86
N GLU A 93 12.63 0.64 17.36
CA GLU A 93 12.23 0.46 18.76
C GLU A 93 12.19 -1.02 19.15
N GLY A 94 12.71 -1.36 20.33
CA GLY A 94 12.77 -2.72 20.85
C GLY A 94 13.94 -3.57 20.32
N CYS A 95 14.77 -3.03 19.43
CA CYS A 95 16.04 -3.65 19.02
C CYS A 95 17.23 -3.12 19.82
N ILE A 96 18.31 -3.91 19.90
CA ILE A 96 19.51 -3.56 20.68
C ILE A 96 20.44 -2.66 19.86
N ILE A 97 20.92 -1.57 20.49
CA ILE A 97 21.89 -0.62 19.92
C ILE A 97 23.32 -1.11 20.16
N THR A 98 23.64 -1.49 21.40
CA THR A 98 24.99 -1.92 21.81
C THR A 98 24.90 -3.09 22.77
N GLN A 99 25.93 -3.95 22.76
CA GLN A 99 26.17 -4.99 23.75
C GLN A 99 27.56 -4.86 24.38
N ASP A 100 27.69 -5.25 25.64
CA ASP A 100 28.95 -5.61 26.30
C ASP A 100 28.77 -6.93 27.07
N PRO A 101 29.68 -7.92 26.95
CA PRO A 101 30.85 -7.96 26.08
C PRO A 101 30.54 -7.98 24.57
N PRO A 102 31.53 -7.62 23.71
CA PRO A 102 31.41 -7.70 22.25
C PRO A 102 31.09 -9.11 21.74
N PRO A 103 30.49 -9.24 20.54
CA PRO A 103 30.24 -10.54 19.93
C PRO A 103 31.52 -11.36 19.75
N ASP A 104 31.35 -12.68 19.67
CA ASP A 104 32.40 -13.68 19.47
C ASP A 104 33.46 -13.80 20.58
N THR A 105 33.41 -12.95 21.61
CA THR A 105 34.26 -13.07 22.82
C THR A 105 33.91 -14.32 23.63
N ILE A 106 34.88 -14.84 24.40
CA ILE A 106 34.67 -15.99 25.29
C ILE A 106 34.50 -15.48 26.73
N VAL A 107 33.41 -15.88 27.37
CA VAL A 107 33.07 -15.46 28.74
C VAL A 107 32.63 -16.65 29.57
N LYS A 108 32.59 -16.47 30.89
CA LYS A 108 32.06 -17.49 31.83
C LYS A 108 30.54 -17.57 31.72
N ALA A 109 29.99 -18.76 31.82
CA ALA A 109 28.55 -18.98 31.90
C ALA A 109 27.92 -18.17 33.06
N ASN A 110 26.68 -17.76 32.86
CA ASN A 110 25.90 -16.83 33.68
C ASN A 110 26.49 -15.41 33.79
N ARG A 111 27.42 -15.02 32.90
CA ARG A 111 27.81 -13.62 32.73
C ARG A 111 26.59 -12.81 32.23
N ALA A 112 26.41 -11.62 32.81
CA ALA A 112 25.47 -10.63 32.31
C ALA A 112 26.00 -9.98 31.03
N MET A 113 25.14 -9.94 30.02
CA MET A 113 25.25 -9.19 28.78
C MET A 113 24.56 -7.86 28.98
N GLU A 114 25.35 -6.80 29.09
CA GLU A 114 24.87 -5.44 29.28
C GLU A 114 24.46 -4.87 27.93
N VAL A 115 23.18 -4.48 27.76
CA VAL A 115 22.65 -3.99 26.49
C VAL A 115 21.98 -2.62 26.62
N ILE A 116 22.05 -1.84 25.55
CA ILE A 116 21.27 -0.59 25.40
C ILE A 116 20.16 -0.85 24.38
N LEU A 117 18.93 -0.56 24.76
CA LEU A 117 17.75 -0.75 23.91
C LEU A 117 17.46 0.51 23.09
N SER A 118 17.00 0.34 21.86
CA SER A 118 16.48 1.45 21.05
C SER A 118 15.04 1.80 21.43
N LEU A 119 14.79 3.10 21.54
CA LEU A 119 13.47 3.74 21.60
C LEU A 119 12.97 4.14 20.19
N GLY A 120 13.67 3.70 19.13
CA GLY A 120 13.44 4.14 17.76
C GLY A 120 13.87 5.58 17.51
N ALA A 121 13.51 6.10 16.34
CA ALA A 121 13.76 7.49 15.98
C ALA A 121 12.97 8.43 16.89
N LYS A 122 13.57 9.56 17.29
CA LYS A 122 12.84 10.54 18.10
C LYS A 122 11.73 11.20 17.28
N THR A 123 10.48 10.88 17.61
CA THR A 123 9.30 11.42 16.95
C THR A 123 8.87 12.77 17.55
N VAL A 124 8.20 13.55 16.71
CA VAL A 124 7.44 14.76 17.02
C VAL A 124 6.15 14.73 16.19
N ASP A 125 5.10 15.41 16.64
CA ASP A 125 3.83 15.41 15.92
C ASP A 125 3.96 16.17 14.58
N CYS A 126 3.54 15.52 13.50
CA CYS A 126 3.54 16.11 12.17
C CYS A 126 2.56 17.30 12.12
N PRO A 127 2.96 18.50 11.67
CA PRO A 127 2.04 19.62 11.57
C PRO A 127 0.94 19.32 10.55
N ASP A 128 -0.31 19.66 10.87
CA ASP A 128 -1.38 19.68 9.88
C ASP A 128 -1.28 20.94 9.01
N ILE A 129 -1.12 20.70 7.72
CA ILE A 129 -0.98 21.68 6.64
C ILE A 129 -2.03 21.47 5.54
N THR A 130 -2.97 20.54 5.75
CA THR A 130 -4.09 20.30 4.85
C THR A 130 -4.93 21.58 4.68
N GLY A 131 -5.32 21.90 3.45
CA GLY A 131 -6.09 23.10 3.14
C GLY A 131 -5.32 24.43 3.16
N LYS A 132 -3.99 24.42 3.37
CA LYS A 132 -3.15 25.63 3.32
C LYS A 132 -2.52 25.84 1.93
N ASP A 133 -2.22 27.09 1.59
CA ASP A 133 -1.45 27.46 0.39
C ASP A 133 0.02 27.05 0.54
N LEU A 134 0.61 26.55 -0.55
CA LEU A 134 1.99 26.07 -0.62
C LEU A 134 3.03 27.05 -0.04
N ARG A 135 2.80 28.36 -0.10
CA ARG A 135 3.69 29.39 0.47
C ARG A 135 3.74 29.30 2.00
N ASP A 136 2.58 29.31 2.65
CA ASP A 136 2.45 29.24 4.11
C ASP A 136 2.93 27.89 4.66
N VAL A 137 2.71 26.84 3.88
CA VAL A 137 3.15 25.47 4.20
C VAL A 137 4.68 25.39 4.32
N SER A 138 5.43 26.00 3.41
CA SER A 138 6.90 25.93 3.41
C SER A 138 7.51 26.47 4.71
N PHE A 139 6.98 27.60 5.22
CA PHE A 139 7.40 28.20 6.48
C PHE A 139 6.98 27.35 7.69
N THR A 140 5.74 26.82 7.67
CA THR A 140 5.21 25.97 8.74
C THR A 140 6.05 24.70 8.94
N ILE A 141 6.34 23.98 7.84
CA ILE A 141 7.16 22.76 7.86
C ILE A 141 8.55 23.03 8.47
N GLN A 142 9.22 24.09 8.00
CA GLN A 142 10.56 24.43 8.48
C GLN A 142 10.58 24.86 9.96
N LYS A 143 9.57 25.62 10.40
CA LYS A 143 9.43 26.07 11.79
C LYS A 143 9.29 24.91 12.77
N GLU A 144 8.52 23.89 12.41
CA GLU A 144 8.32 22.69 13.24
C GLU A 144 9.48 21.66 13.11
N GLY A 145 10.53 21.99 12.35
CA GLY A 145 11.74 21.16 12.23
C GLY A 145 11.58 19.95 11.30
N PHE A 146 10.65 20.01 10.36
CA PHE A 146 10.48 19.05 9.27
C PHE A 146 11.11 19.58 7.97
N LEU A 147 11.22 18.72 6.96
CA LEU A 147 11.71 19.05 5.64
C LEU A 147 10.58 18.97 4.61
N LEU A 148 10.65 19.79 3.56
CA LEU A 148 9.72 19.72 2.44
C LEU A 148 10.08 18.52 1.56
N GLY A 149 9.13 17.61 1.36
CA GLY A 149 9.29 16.40 0.55
C GLY A 149 8.89 16.59 -0.92
N LYS A 150 8.49 15.49 -1.55
CA LYS A 150 7.99 15.43 -2.92
C LYS A 150 6.65 16.16 -3.04
N LYS A 151 6.50 16.94 -4.11
CA LYS A 151 5.21 17.54 -4.51
C LYS A 151 4.60 16.73 -5.64
N SER A 152 3.35 16.34 -5.48
CA SER A 152 2.51 15.73 -6.51
C SER A 152 1.30 16.62 -6.75
N TYR A 153 0.71 16.59 -7.94
CA TYR A 153 -0.34 17.51 -8.35
C TYR A 153 -1.52 16.74 -8.96
N ILE A 154 -2.75 17.19 -8.67
CA ILE A 154 -3.98 16.64 -9.24
C ILE A 154 -5.02 17.76 -9.46
N PHE A 155 -5.85 17.64 -10.49
CA PHE A 155 -7.00 18.54 -10.66
C PHE A 155 -8.05 18.30 -9.56
N SER A 156 -8.71 19.37 -9.12
CA SER A 156 -9.79 19.32 -8.14
C SER A 156 -10.87 20.33 -8.49
N GLU A 157 -12.12 19.87 -8.51
CA GLU A 157 -13.28 20.73 -8.76
C GLU A 157 -13.65 21.65 -7.58
N THR A 158 -13.12 21.34 -6.39
CA THR A 158 -13.48 21.98 -5.11
C THR A 158 -12.31 22.65 -4.39
N VAL A 159 -11.06 22.24 -4.64
CA VAL A 159 -9.87 22.77 -3.95
C VAL A 159 -9.13 23.76 -4.87
N PRO A 160 -8.87 25.02 -4.44
CA PRO A 160 -8.14 26.00 -5.23
C PRO A 160 -6.72 25.55 -5.60
N THR A 161 -6.19 26.03 -6.73
CA THR A 161 -4.81 25.80 -7.17
C THR A 161 -3.79 26.12 -6.06
N ASP A 162 -2.68 25.37 -6.02
CA ASP A 162 -1.58 25.47 -5.04
C ASP A 162 -1.96 25.24 -3.57
N THR A 163 -3.18 24.77 -3.29
CA THR A 163 -3.62 24.36 -1.95
C THR A 163 -3.33 22.88 -1.71
N VAL A 164 -2.88 22.53 -0.50
CA VAL A 164 -2.63 21.13 -0.08
C VAL A 164 -3.95 20.36 0.07
N ILE A 165 -4.12 19.32 -0.75
CA ILE A 165 -5.22 18.34 -0.67
C ILE A 165 -4.93 17.30 0.40
N SER A 166 -3.69 16.80 0.46
CA SER A 166 -3.24 15.86 1.49
C SER A 166 -1.72 15.89 1.67
N GLN A 167 -1.26 15.34 2.79
CA GLN A 167 0.15 15.28 3.19
C GLN A 167 0.52 13.85 3.62
N THR A 168 1.80 13.49 3.48
CA THR A 168 2.37 12.26 4.05
C THR A 168 3.71 12.60 4.73
N PRO A 169 3.89 12.36 6.04
CA PRO A 169 2.93 11.79 6.99
C PRO A 169 1.69 12.66 7.25
N GLU A 170 0.59 12.01 7.63
CA GLU A 170 -0.69 12.65 8.01
C GLU A 170 -0.50 13.61 9.21
N GLY A 171 -1.24 14.73 9.21
CA GLY A 171 -1.22 15.71 10.29
C GLY A 171 -1.59 15.11 11.65
N GLY A 172 -0.91 15.54 12.71
CA GLY A 172 -1.11 15.05 14.08
C GLY A 172 -0.62 13.61 14.33
N LYS A 173 0.04 12.96 13.36
CA LYS A 173 0.70 11.66 13.59
C LYS A 173 2.16 11.85 14.02
N PRO A 174 2.71 10.96 14.86
CA PRO A 174 4.12 11.00 15.22
C PRO A 174 4.99 10.68 14.00
N ALA A 175 5.94 11.55 13.69
CA ALA A 175 6.90 11.40 12.61
C ALA A 175 8.32 11.72 13.10
N PRO A 176 9.39 11.10 12.55
CA PRO A 176 10.75 11.40 12.98
C PRO A 176 11.09 12.88 12.82
N LYS A 177 11.78 13.47 13.80
CA LYS A 177 12.23 14.86 13.69
C LYS A 177 13.18 15.01 12.48
N GLY A 178 12.91 15.99 11.60
CA GLY A 178 13.64 16.17 10.35
C GLY A 178 13.17 15.27 9.20
N ALA A 179 12.08 14.51 9.36
CA ALA A 179 11.47 13.78 8.25
C ALA A 179 10.97 14.73 7.14
N GLN A 180 10.87 14.20 5.93
CA GLN A 180 10.24 14.88 4.81
C GLN A 180 8.72 14.74 4.87
N ILE A 181 8.00 15.81 4.54
CA ILE A 181 6.55 15.83 4.36
C ILE A 181 6.26 15.99 2.87
N ASP A 182 5.78 14.91 2.25
CA ASP A 182 5.30 14.89 0.87
C ASP A 182 3.90 15.52 0.78
N LEU A 183 3.64 16.25 -0.31
CA LEU A 183 2.41 17.01 -0.52
C LEU A 183 1.69 16.58 -1.79
N LEU A 184 0.36 16.40 -1.70
CA LEU A 184 -0.54 16.40 -2.84
C LEU A 184 -1.20 17.78 -2.93
N LEU A 185 -0.97 18.48 -4.04
CA LEU A 185 -1.43 19.84 -4.29
C LEU A 185 -2.53 19.84 -5.36
N SER A 186 -3.48 20.76 -5.23
CA SER A 186 -4.48 20.99 -6.27
C SER A 186 -3.90 21.80 -7.43
N GLN A 187 -4.26 21.44 -8.66
CA GLN A 187 -4.08 22.28 -9.85
C GLN A 187 -5.26 23.21 -10.10
N GLY A 188 -6.32 23.12 -9.29
CA GLY A 188 -7.63 23.71 -9.56
C GLY A 188 -8.46 22.83 -10.49
N LYS A 189 -9.51 23.41 -11.08
CA LYS A 189 -10.41 22.72 -12.02
C LYS A 189 -9.65 22.23 -13.25
N ALA A 190 -10.07 21.11 -13.81
CA ALA A 190 -9.53 20.66 -15.09
C ALA A 190 -10.06 21.58 -16.20
N ASN A 191 -9.18 22.40 -16.79
CA ASN A 191 -9.53 23.24 -17.94
C ASN A 191 -9.63 22.38 -19.22
N THR A 192 -10.68 21.55 -19.29
CA THR A 192 -11.02 20.69 -20.43
C THR A 192 -11.82 21.49 -21.45
N THR A 193 -11.14 22.42 -22.13
CA THR A 193 -11.72 23.21 -23.23
C THR A 193 -11.12 22.80 -24.56
N VAL A 194 -11.96 22.38 -25.50
CA VAL A 194 -11.61 22.00 -26.87
C VAL A 194 -11.96 23.15 -27.82
N LYS A 195 -11.03 23.49 -28.73
CA LYS A 195 -11.31 24.45 -29.80
C LYS A 195 -12.15 23.79 -30.89
N VAL A 196 -13.33 24.35 -31.19
CA VAL A 196 -14.27 23.81 -32.19
C VAL A 196 -13.69 23.95 -33.61
N PRO A 197 -13.50 22.86 -34.38
CA PRO A 197 -13.02 22.94 -35.75
C PRO A 197 -14.04 23.56 -36.72
N ASN A 198 -13.58 23.95 -37.90
CA ASN A 198 -14.45 24.35 -39.00
C ASN A 198 -14.83 23.15 -39.87
N PHE A 199 -16.12 22.80 -39.86
CA PHE A 199 -16.73 21.75 -40.66
C PHE A 199 -17.52 22.28 -41.86
N ILE A 200 -17.71 23.59 -42.00
CA ILE A 200 -18.44 24.19 -43.13
C ILE A 200 -17.76 23.79 -44.45
N GLY A 201 -18.56 23.27 -45.39
CA GLY A 201 -18.07 22.73 -46.66
C GLY A 201 -17.43 21.34 -46.58
N LYS A 202 -17.46 20.66 -45.42
CA LYS A 202 -17.04 19.25 -45.25
C LYS A 202 -18.26 18.32 -45.26
N ARG A 203 -18.01 17.02 -45.46
CA ARG A 203 -19.05 15.99 -45.28
C ARG A 203 -19.35 15.74 -43.80
N ILE A 204 -20.63 15.51 -43.50
CA ILE A 204 -21.10 15.26 -42.12
C ILE A 204 -20.48 13.99 -41.50
N GLU A 205 -20.19 12.95 -42.29
CA GLU A 205 -19.50 11.74 -41.80
C GLU A 205 -18.07 12.06 -41.34
N SER A 206 -17.36 12.92 -42.09
CA SER A 206 -16.02 13.38 -41.71
C SER A 206 -16.07 14.23 -40.44
N ALA A 207 -17.09 15.08 -40.28
CA ALA A 207 -17.28 15.87 -39.06
C ALA A 207 -17.47 14.95 -37.83
N ARG A 208 -18.36 13.95 -37.92
CA ARG A 208 -18.58 12.96 -36.84
C ARG A 208 -17.28 12.26 -36.39
N ILE A 209 -16.44 11.83 -37.34
CA ILE A 209 -15.15 11.17 -37.06
C ILE A 209 -14.14 12.12 -36.41
N VAL A 210 -14.15 13.40 -36.75
CA VAL A 210 -13.26 14.39 -36.13
C VAL A 210 -13.75 14.75 -34.73
N LEU A 211 -15.05 14.95 -34.53
CA LEU A 211 -15.66 15.24 -33.23
C LEU A 211 -15.33 14.16 -32.19
N SER A 212 -15.52 12.87 -32.54
CA SER A 212 -15.20 11.77 -31.63
C SER A 212 -13.72 11.66 -31.27
N LYS A 213 -12.81 12.11 -32.16
CA LYS A 213 -11.37 12.17 -31.89
C LYS A 213 -10.93 13.33 -31.00
N ILE A 214 -11.73 14.40 -30.94
CA ILE A 214 -11.44 15.59 -30.11
C ILE A 214 -12.37 15.67 -28.88
N ASN A 215 -12.97 14.54 -28.49
CA ASN A 215 -13.86 14.43 -27.33
C ASN A 215 -15.06 15.39 -27.35
N LEU A 216 -15.57 15.73 -28.54
CA LEU A 216 -16.81 16.51 -28.73
C LEU A 216 -17.92 15.61 -29.28
N GLU A 217 -19.17 15.95 -28.98
CA GLU A 217 -20.33 15.15 -29.37
C GLU A 217 -20.97 15.68 -30.67
N THR A 218 -21.64 14.81 -31.42
CA THR A 218 -22.47 15.26 -32.55
C THR A 218 -23.86 15.64 -32.02
N GLY A 219 -24.22 16.91 -32.14
CA GLY A 219 -25.52 17.43 -31.75
C GLY A 219 -26.61 17.17 -32.80
N LYS A 220 -27.62 18.03 -32.80
CA LYS A 220 -28.75 17.98 -33.74
C LYS A 220 -28.28 18.25 -35.17
N ILE A 221 -28.89 17.57 -36.14
CA ILE A 221 -28.62 17.76 -37.57
C ILE A 221 -29.93 18.21 -38.23
N GLY A 222 -29.94 19.46 -38.70
CA GLY A 222 -30.95 19.98 -39.60
C GLY A 222 -30.54 19.80 -41.07
N PHE A 223 -31.52 19.96 -41.97
CA PHE A 223 -31.31 19.85 -43.41
C PHE A 223 -31.85 21.10 -44.13
N ASP A 224 -31.14 21.56 -45.16
CA ASP A 224 -31.52 22.72 -45.97
C ASP A 224 -31.07 22.54 -47.43
N LYS A 225 -31.69 23.27 -48.37
CA LYS A 225 -31.38 23.20 -49.81
C LYS A 225 -30.42 24.31 -50.22
N LYS A 226 -29.42 23.99 -51.05
CA LYS A 226 -28.48 24.98 -51.58
C LYS A 226 -27.98 24.60 -52.97
N GLU A 227 -28.44 25.31 -53.99
CA GLU A 227 -28.00 25.11 -55.37
C GLU A 227 -26.47 25.10 -55.50
N GLY A 228 -25.95 24.26 -56.40
CA GLY A 228 -24.51 24.08 -56.62
C GLY A 228 -23.76 23.36 -55.49
N THR A 229 -24.42 22.94 -54.40
CA THR A 229 -23.81 22.17 -53.31
C THR A 229 -24.22 20.69 -53.37
N ALA A 230 -23.34 19.76 -53.00
CA ALA A 230 -23.68 18.34 -52.95
C ALA A 230 -24.43 17.99 -51.66
N ALA A 231 -25.34 17.00 -51.72
CA ALA A 231 -25.99 16.48 -50.52
C ALA A 231 -24.97 15.89 -49.53
N GLY A 232 -25.24 16.02 -48.23
CA GLY A 232 -24.33 15.58 -47.15
C GLY A 232 -23.21 16.56 -46.78
N ILE A 233 -23.14 17.74 -47.41
CA ILE A 233 -22.19 18.80 -47.08
C ILE A 233 -22.74 19.71 -45.98
N VAL A 234 -21.95 19.99 -44.94
CA VAL A 234 -22.28 20.92 -43.86
C VAL A 234 -22.35 22.37 -44.39
N LEU A 235 -23.50 23.00 -44.23
CA LEU A 235 -23.80 24.39 -44.57
C LEU A 235 -23.54 25.35 -43.40
N ALA A 236 -23.89 24.92 -42.18
CA ALA A 236 -23.66 25.67 -40.95
C ALA A 236 -23.35 24.72 -39.78
N GLN A 237 -22.73 25.25 -38.73
CA GLN A 237 -22.46 24.55 -37.47
C GLN A 237 -22.73 25.48 -36.28
N GLU A 238 -23.05 24.91 -35.13
CA GLU A 238 -23.14 25.62 -33.86
C GLU A 238 -22.70 24.69 -32.72
N PRO A 239 -21.66 25.01 -31.91
CA PRO A 239 -20.95 26.30 -31.86
C PRO A 239 -20.10 26.68 -33.08
N ALA A 240 -19.96 27.98 -33.29
CA ALA A 240 -19.14 28.56 -34.34
C ALA A 240 -17.67 28.09 -34.27
N ALA A 241 -17.06 27.94 -35.44
CA ALA A 241 -15.68 27.46 -35.55
C ALA A 241 -14.69 28.43 -34.89
N GLY A 242 -13.73 27.89 -34.15
CA GLY A 242 -12.71 28.64 -33.42
C GLY A 242 -13.10 29.01 -31.98
N ASN A 243 -14.36 28.82 -31.56
CA ASN A 243 -14.75 28.94 -30.16
C ASN A 243 -14.11 27.85 -29.30
N ASP A 244 -13.81 28.17 -28.04
CA ASP A 244 -13.36 27.18 -27.05
C ASP A 244 -14.57 26.75 -26.20
N VAL A 245 -14.83 25.45 -26.16
CA VAL A 245 -16.02 24.85 -25.53
C VAL A 245 -15.60 23.73 -24.59
N ALA A 246 -16.43 23.37 -23.60
CA ALA A 246 -16.11 22.25 -22.71
C ALA A 246 -16.02 20.92 -23.48
N ASP A 247 -15.20 19.99 -23.01
CA ASP A 247 -15.24 18.58 -23.42
C ASP A 247 -16.69 18.06 -23.45
N LYS A 248 -16.99 17.21 -24.44
CA LYS A 248 -18.30 16.63 -24.74
C LYS A 248 -19.40 17.62 -25.14
N THR A 249 -19.09 18.90 -25.38
CA THR A 249 -20.08 19.84 -25.93
C THR A 249 -20.60 19.32 -27.28
N PRO A 250 -21.94 19.24 -27.49
CA PRO A 250 -22.51 18.81 -28.76
C PRO A 250 -22.41 19.90 -29.82
N VAL A 251 -21.85 19.56 -30.98
CA VAL A 251 -21.82 20.44 -32.17
C VAL A 251 -23.00 20.09 -33.08
N ASN A 252 -23.94 21.02 -33.22
CA ASN A 252 -25.08 20.93 -34.11
C ASN A 252 -24.67 21.31 -35.54
N PHE A 253 -25.36 20.78 -36.55
CA PHE A 253 -25.09 21.04 -37.96
C PHE A 253 -26.37 21.32 -38.76
N ILE A 254 -26.23 22.13 -39.81
CA ILE A 254 -27.18 22.15 -40.94
C ILE A 254 -26.46 21.54 -42.13
N VAL A 255 -27.08 20.56 -42.78
CA VAL A 255 -26.50 19.78 -43.88
C VAL A 255 -27.31 19.99 -45.16
N CYS A 256 -26.62 20.08 -46.29
CA CYS A 256 -27.27 20.22 -47.60
C CYS A 256 -28.04 18.94 -47.96
N ASP A 257 -29.30 19.06 -48.32
CA ASP A 257 -30.14 17.97 -48.86
C ASP A 257 -30.78 18.39 -50.19
N ASN A 258 -30.01 18.27 -51.26
CA ASN A 258 -30.50 18.49 -52.63
C ASN A 258 -31.06 17.20 -53.25
N SER A 259 -31.74 16.37 -52.46
CA SER A 259 -32.49 15.23 -53.02
C SER A 259 -33.81 15.70 -53.66
N ASP A 260 -34.08 15.18 -54.85
CA ASP A 260 -35.39 15.24 -55.52
C ASP A 260 -36.20 13.95 -55.28
N ASN A 261 -35.80 13.13 -54.31
CA ASN A 261 -36.49 11.91 -53.90
C ASN A 261 -36.38 11.70 -52.37
N PRO A 262 -37.47 11.83 -51.61
CA PRO A 262 -37.45 11.70 -50.15
C PRO A 262 -37.51 10.23 -49.73
N SER A 263 -36.38 9.52 -49.75
CA SER A 263 -36.29 8.15 -49.23
C SER A 263 -35.05 7.92 -48.37
N GLY A 264 -35.20 8.19 -47.07
CA GLY A 264 -34.23 7.89 -46.03
C GLY A 264 -34.85 8.20 -44.67
N GLU A 265 -35.63 7.26 -44.12
CA GLU A 265 -36.27 7.45 -42.82
C GLU A 265 -35.22 7.77 -41.74
N ASN A 266 -35.30 8.98 -41.18
CA ASN A 266 -34.74 9.28 -39.87
C ASN A 266 -35.79 10.06 -39.09
N LYS A 267 -36.39 9.42 -38.07
CA LYS A 267 -37.68 9.83 -37.48
C LYS A 267 -37.60 10.98 -36.47
N ASP A 268 -36.41 11.56 -36.30
CA ASP A 268 -36.13 12.62 -35.30
C ASP A 268 -35.90 14.02 -35.92
N ALA A 269 -36.18 14.18 -37.23
CA ALA A 269 -36.02 15.46 -37.93
C ALA A 269 -37.14 16.46 -37.59
N VAL A 270 -36.95 17.26 -36.53
CA VAL A 270 -37.75 18.47 -36.30
C VAL A 270 -37.44 19.50 -37.38
N ILE A 271 -38.39 19.74 -38.27
CA ILE A 271 -38.27 20.67 -39.39
C ILE A 271 -38.31 22.12 -38.87
N ILE A 272 -37.23 22.87 -39.08
CA ILE A 272 -37.21 24.32 -38.91
C ILE A 272 -37.33 24.95 -40.31
N LYS A 273 -38.49 25.53 -40.63
CA LYS A 273 -38.70 26.32 -41.86
C LYS A 273 -38.60 27.80 -41.55
N THR A 274 -37.80 28.52 -42.32
CA THR A 274 -37.88 29.99 -42.47
C THR A 274 -38.72 30.35 -43.70
N ASP A 275 -39.56 31.37 -43.55
CA ASP A 275 -40.74 31.60 -44.40
C ASP A 275 -40.49 32.58 -45.57
N GLY A 276 -41.32 32.49 -46.62
CA GLY A 276 -41.24 33.39 -47.78
C GLY A 276 -42.13 33.03 -48.98
N GLY A 277 -43.45 33.21 -48.88
CA GLY A 277 -44.32 33.36 -50.08
C GLY A 277 -45.76 32.81 -49.97
N GLU A 278 -46.73 33.73 -49.82
CA GLU A 278 -48.20 33.61 -49.99
C GLU A 278 -48.72 32.58 -51.04
N LYS A 279 -49.91 31.94 -50.98
CA LYS A 279 -51.08 31.83 -50.03
C LYS A 279 -52.07 30.82 -50.70
N ILE A 280 -52.76 29.86 -50.06
CA ILE A 280 -54.08 29.94 -49.36
C ILE A 280 -54.45 28.50 -48.91
N GLU A 281 -54.97 28.36 -47.67
CA GLU A 281 -55.78 27.25 -47.07
C GLU A 281 -55.26 25.78 -47.10
N SER A 282 -55.36 24.97 -46.02
CA SER A 282 -55.98 25.17 -44.69
C SER A 282 -55.41 24.20 -43.64
N ASN A 283 -55.27 24.65 -42.37
CA ASN A 283 -55.20 23.89 -41.10
C ASN A 283 -54.10 22.80 -40.95
N GLU A 284 -53.47 22.47 -39.82
CA GLU A 284 -53.28 22.95 -38.44
C GLU A 284 -52.07 22.11 -37.91
N GLU A 285 -51.25 22.44 -36.90
CA GLU A 285 -51.27 23.46 -35.85
C GLU A 285 -49.79 23.78 -35.40
N ASN A 286 -49.53 24.15 -34.14
CA ASN A 286 -48.24 24.10 -33.43
C ASN A 286 -47.03 24.88 -34.02
N LEU A 287 -47.03 26.21 -33.84
CA LEU A 287 -45.82 27.03 -33.83
C LEU A 287 -45.45 27.43 -32.39
N ILE A 288 -44.19 27.22 -31.99
CA ILE A 288 -43.58 27.91 -30.85
C ILE A 288 -42.39 28.71 -31.37
N LYS A 289 -42.45 30.05 -31.22
CA LYS A 289 -41.34 30.96 -31.46
C LYS A 289 -40.41 30.96 -30.25
N ILE A 290 -39.10 30.99 -30.47
CA ILE A 290 -38.12 31.17 -29.40
C ILE A 290 -37.77 32.66 -29.35
N ASP A 291 -38.13 33.33 -28.25
CA ASP A 291 -37.78 34.73 -28.01
C ASP A 291 -36.54 34.83 -27.12
N ALA A 292 -35.81 35.94 -27.21
CA ALA A 292 -34.50 36.08 -26.62
C ALA A 292 -34.52 36.82 -25.27
N GLY A 293 -34.19 36.09 -24.18
CA GLY A 293 -33.34 36.64 -23.12
C GLY A 293 -33.87 36.69 -21.68
N SER A 294 -32.89 36.62 -20.78
CA SER A 294 -32.84 37.06 -19.36
C SER A 294 -33.36 36.16 -18.23
N LYS A 295 -32.40 35.81 -17.35
CA LYS A 295 -32.43 35.79 -15.86
C LYS A 295 -33.65 35.21 -15.12
N GLU A 296 -33.46 34.10 -14.37
CA GLU A 296 -33.23 34.09 -12.90
C GLU A 296 -33.16 32.66 -12.30
N THR A 297 -32.51 32.53 -11.14
CA THR A 297 -32.52 31.38 -10.18
C THR A 297 -33.19 31.86 -8.87
N PRO A 298 -33.64 31.02 -7.91
CA PRO A 298 -33.25 29.62 -7.60
C PRO A 298 -34.43 28.64 -7.24
N ALA A 299 -34.07 27.48 -6.65
CA ALA A 299 -34.88 26.33 -6.15
C ALA A 299 -35.81 26.68 -4.93
N PRO A 300 -36.54 25.76 -4.20
CA PRO A 300 -36.42 24.28 -4.08
C PRO A 300 -37.74 23.45 -3.83
N LEU A 301 -37.60 22.24 -3.22
CA LEU A 301 -38.62 21.37 -2.54
C LEU A 301 -39.44 20.39 -3.44
N ILE A 302 -39.95 19.21 -3.03
CA ILE A 302 -39.75 18.27 -1.88
C ILE A 302 -40.28 16.85 -2.29
N GLU A 303 -39.96 15.82 -1.48
CA GLU A 303 -40.52 14.44 -1.32
C GLU A 303 -41.78 13.99 -2.12
N THR A 304 -41.94 12.70 -2.46
CA THR A 304 -42.51 11.66 -1.56
C THR A 304 -42.04 10.23 -1.84
N ALA A 305 -42.10 9.38 -0.81
CA ALA A 305 -41.63 8.00 -0.80
C ALA A 305 -42.77 6.96 -0.67
N SER A 306 -42.53 5.76 -1.20
CA SER A 306 -43.13 4.45 -0.84
C SER A 306 -42.49 3.36 -1.74
N ASP A 307 -42.33 2.09 -1.39
CA ASP A 307 -42.59 1.39 -0.13
C ASP A 307 -41.65 0.18 0.04
N LYS A 308 -41.65 -0.46 1.21
CA LYS A 308 -40.67 -1.50 1.61
C LYS A 308 -41.27 -2.91 1.60
N LYS A 309 -40.58 -3.91 1.01
CA LYS A 309 -40.79 -5.34 1.36
C LYS A 309 -39.59 -6.25 1.02
N ASP A 310 -39.59 -7.42 1.66
CA ASP A 310 -38.39 -8.16 2.05
C ASP A 310 -37.76 -9.09 0.99
N ALA A 311 -36.53 -9.52 1.31
CA ALA A 311 -35.63 -10.33 0.48
C ALA A 311 -36.04 -11.82 0.34
N PRO A 312 -35.34 -12.59 -0.52
CA PRO A 312 -34.21 -13.36 0.01
C PRO A 312 -32.95 -13.35 -0.88
N ALA A 313 -31.84 -13.88 -0.33
CA ALA A 313 -30.49 -13.79 -0.89
C ALA A 313 -30.22 -14.73 -2.09
N ALA A 314 -29.40 -14.26 -3.04
CA ALA A 314 -28.75 -15.08 -4.05
C ALA A 314 -27.38 -14.49 -4.48
N ALA A 315 -26.37 -15.38 -4.53
CA ALA A 315 -25.10 -15.41 -5.31
C ALA A 315 -24.32 -14.11 -5.67
N PRO A 316 -22.97 -14.14 -5.67
CA PRO A 316 -22.12 -12.97 -5.92
C PRO A 316 -22.22 -12.44 -7.36
N VAL A 317 -22.42 -11.13 -7.48
CA VAL A 317 -22.49 -10.41 -8.77
C VAL A 317 -21.09 -10.20 -9.36
N LYS A 318 -20.95 -10.53 -10.64
CA LYS A 318 -19.75 -10.33 -11.47
C LYS A 318 -19.56 -8.83 -11.77
N PRO A 319 -18.36 -8.24 -11.58
CA PRO A 319 -18.14 -6.84 -11.93
C PRO A 319 -18.25 -6.60 -13.44
N GLU A 320 -19.09 -5.65 -13.83
CA GLU A 320 -19.17 -5.17 -15.20
C GLU A 320 -17.92 -4.36 -15.57
N THR A 321 -17.52 -4.39 -16.84
CA THR A 321 -16.25 -3.82 -17.32
C THR A 321 -16.50 -2.46 -17.96
N PRO A 322 -15.84 -1.37 -17.49
CA PRO A 322 -15.81 -0.11 -18.23
C PRO A 322 -15.05 -0.30 -19.55
N ALA A 323 -15.63 0.13 -20.67
CA ALA A 323 -15.00 0.03 -21.98
C ALA A 323 -14.00 1.17 -22.22
N GLY A 324 -12.91 0.90 -22.95
CA GLY A 324 -12.21 1.96 -23.71
C GLY A 324 -10.73 2.24 -23.43
N ILE A 325 -9.88 1.23 -23.16
CA ILE A 325 -8.44 1.33 -23.43
C ILE A 325 -7.98 0.05 -24.16
N GLU A 326 -7.48 0.17 -25.39
CA GLU A 326 -6.94 -0.95 -26.18
C GLU A 326 -5.52 -1.34 -25.73
N GLY A 327 -5.40 -1.80 -24.48
CA GLY A 327 -4.24 -2.56 -24.02
C GLY A 327 -4.50 -4.07 -24.12
N GLU A 328 -3.48 -4.87 -24.44
CA GLU A 328 -3.56 -6.31 -24.26
C GLU A 328 -3.83 -6.64 -22.78
N LYS A 329 -5.03 -7.17 -22.49
CA LYS A 329 -5.40 -7.62 -21.16
C LYS A 329 -4.63 -8.89 -20.81
N LYS A 330 -3.65 -8.77 -19.92
CA LYS A 330 -2.80 -9.87 -19.45
C LYS A 330 -3.33 -10.41 -18.13
N VAL A 331 -3.19 -11.72 -17.93
CA VAL A 331 -3.54 -12.42 -16.70
C VAL A 331 -2.31 -13.20 -16.26
N GLU A 332 -1.86 -12.95 -15.05
CA GLU A 332 -0.61 -13.51 -14.51
C GLU A 332 -0.80 -13.97 -13.06
N ILE A 333 -0.06 -15.01 -12.66
CA ILE A 333 -0.17 -15.61 -11.32
C ILE A 333 1.05 -15.22 -10.50
N ILE A 334 0.82 -14.46 -9.45
CA ILE A 334 1.84 -14.03 -8.49
C ILE A 334 1.88 -15.02 -7.35
N LYS A 335 3.06 -15.62 -7.12
CA LYS A 335 3.34 -16.43 -5.94
C LYS A 335 4.11 -15.60 -4.91
N PHE A 336 3.51 -15.37 -3.75
CA PHE A 336 4.15 -14.67 -2.63
C PHE A 336 4.18 -15.56 -1.39
N ILE A 337 5.37 -15.77 -0.83
CA ILE A 337 5.55 -16.47 0.45
C ILE A 337 5.62 -15.41 1.55
N VAL A 338 4.76 -15.54 2.56
CA VAL A 338 4.70 -14.61 3.70
C VAL A 338 5.95 -14.77 4.57
N PRO A 339 6.70 -13.70 4.86
CA PRO A 339 7.95 -13.79 5.63
C PRO A 339 7.77 -14.41 7.02
N PRO A 340 8.82 -15.04 7.59
CA PRO A 340 8.79 -15.61 8.94
C PRO A 340 8.48 -14.54 10.01
N GLY A 341 7.81 -14.97 11.09
CA GLY A 341 7.37 -14.11 12.19
C GLY A 341 6.58 -14.91 13.24
N GLN A 342 6.11 -14.25 14.29
CA GLN A 342 5.36 -14.90 15.40
C GLN A 342 3.84 -14.67 15.39
N LYS A 343 3.34 -13.74 14.56
CA LYS A 343 1.91 -13.37 14.48
C LYS A 343 1.48 -13.27 13.03
N SER A 344 0.18 -13.39 12.78
CA SER A 344 -0.39 -13.08 11.47
C SER A 344 -0.18 -11.60 11.14
N ARG A 345 -0.02 -11.31 9.84
CA ARG A 345 0.25 -9.97 9.30
C ARG A 345 -0.73 -9.65 8.18
N GLU A 346 -1.18 -8.41 8.07
CA GLU A 346 -2.04 -7.98 6.95
C GLU A 346 -1.19 -7.89 5.67
N VAL A 347 -1.43 -8.78 4.72
CA VAL A 347 -0.82 -8.73 3.39
C VAL A 347 -1.76 -7.97 2.46
N LYS A 348 -1.32 -6.81 2.00
CA LYS A 348 -2.01 -5.99 1.00
C LYS A 348 -1.18 -5.94 -0.28
N MET A 349 -1.81 -6.19 -1.42
CA MET A 349 -1.18 -6.10 -2.73
C MET A 349 -1.89 -5.07 -3.59
N VAL A 350 -1.12 -4.13 -4.14
CA VAL A 350 -1.57 -3.07 -5.03
C VAL A 350 -0.94 -3.29 -6.40
N LEU A 351 -1.75 -3.50 -7.42
CA LEU A 351 -1.32 -3.54 -8.81
C LEU A 351 -1.22 -2.11 -9.33
N LEU A 352 -0.09 -1.78 -9.94
CA LEU A 352 0.06 -0.66 -10.86
C LEU A 352 0.11 -1.23 -12.28
N ASP A 353 -0.76 -0.72 -13.12
CA ASP A 353 -0.78 -0.97 -14.55
C ASP A 353 -1.11 0.35 -15.29
N ASP A 354 -1.29 0.30 -16.61
CA ASP A 354 -1.54 1.50 -17.42
C ASP A 354 -2.86 2.22 -17.06
N MET A 355 -3.76 1.59 -16.28
CA MET A 355 -4.98 2.22 -15.74
C MET A 355 -4.77 2.88 -14.37
N GLY A 356 -3.59 2.74 -13.77
CA GLY A 356 -3.23 3.30 -12.47
C GLY A 356 -3.21 2.29 -11.31
N PRO A 357 -2.98 2.76 -10.07
CA PRO A 357 -2.89 1.90 -8.89
C PRO A 357 -4.27 1.39 -8.43
N ARG A 358 -4.40 0.08 -8.23
CA ARG A 358 -5.59 -0.56 -7.65
C ARG A 358 -5.24 -1.66 -6.66
N GLU A 359 -5.97 -1.71 -5.54
CA GLU A 359 -5.87 -2.81 -4.57
C GLU A 359 -6.46 -4.08 -5.19
N VAL A 360 -5.64 -5.13 -5.27
CA VAL A 360 -6.02 -6.43 -5.85
C VAL A 360 -6.06 -7.54 -4.80
N TYR A 361 -5.52 -7.30 -3.61
CA TYR A 361 -5.55 -8.24 -2.50
C TYR A 361 -5.40 -7.52 -1.16
N LYS A 362 -6.13 -7.97 -0.14
CA LYS A 362 -5.96 -7.56 1.25
C LYS A 362 -6.53 -8.60 2.20
N ASN A 363 -5.67 -9.37 2.88
CA ASN A 363 -6.06 -10.34 3.92
C ASN A 363 -4.95 -10.55 4.96
N PRO A 364 -5.29 -10.94 6.21
CA PRO A 364 -4.31 -11.41 7.18
C PRO A 364 -3.81 -12.81 6.83
N HIS A 365 -2.50 -13.03 6.96
CA HIS A 365 -1.86 -14.34 6.72
C HIS A 365 -0.91 -14.75 7.83
N TYR A 366 -0.70 -16.06 7.98
CA TYR A 366 0.32 -16.60 8.86
C TYR A 366 1.70 -16.63 8.17
N PRO A 367 2.79 -16.46 8.94
CA PRO A 367 4.15 -16.61 8.45
C PRO A 367 4.40 -17.97 7.76
N GLY A 368 5.01 -17.94 6.59
CA GLY A 368 5.27 -19.13 5.76
C GLY A 368 4.13 -19.56 4.83
N GLU A 369 2.94 -18.94 4.90
CA GLU A 369 1.86 -19.21 3.94
C GLU A 369 2.24 -18.76 2.52
N VAL A 370 1.71 -19.47 1.52
CA VAL A 370 1.89 -19.15 0.10
C VAL A 370 0.59 -18.56 -0.44
N ILE A 371 0.67 -17.34 -0.97
CA ILE A 371 -0.42 -16.64 -1.63
C ILE A 371 -0.21 -16.78 -3.14
N ASP A 372 -1.12 -17.50 -3.80
CA ASP A 372 -1.22 -17.60 -5.25
C ASP A 372 -2.33 -16.65 -5.73
N LEU A 373 -1.95 -15.46 -6.22
CA LEU A 373 -2.88 -14.42 -6.65
C LEU A 373 -2.90 -14.30 -8.18
N SER A 374 -4.08 -14.51 -8.78
CA SER A 374 -4.30 -14.18 -10.19
C SER A 374 -4.63 -12.70 -10.33
N VAL A 375 -3.73 -11.94 -10.98
CA VAL A 375 -3.96 -10.53 -11.31
C VAL A 375 -4.27 -10.38 -12.80
N ASN A 376 -5.23 -9.52 -13.12
CA ASN A 376 -5.48 -9.07 -14.48
C ASN A 376 -5.01 -7.61 -14.62
N GLY A 377 -4.46 -7.22 -15.76
CA GLY A 377 -3.99 -5.85 -15.99
C GLY A 377 -3.67 -5.53 -17.44
N TYR A 378 -3.34 -4.27 -17.67
CA TYR A 378 -3.11 -3.69 -19.00
C TYR A 378 -1.70 -3.11 -19.09
N GLY A 379 -0.96 -3.43 -20.15
CA GLY A 379 0.37 -2.89 -20.39
C GLY A 379 1.44 -3.42 -19.41
N ALA A 380 2.19 -2.51 -18.77
CA ALA A 380 3.29 -2.86 -17.88
C ALA A 380 2.78 -3.04 -16.43
N MET A 381 2.82 -4.27 -15.93
CA MET A 381 2.26 -4.62 -14.62
C MET A 381 3.34 -4.72 -13.53
N LYS A 382 3.14 -4.02 -12.41
CA LYS A 382 3.97 -4.11 -11.20
C LYS A 382 3.07 -4.23 -9.97
N VAL A 383 3.30 -5.23 -9.13
CA VAL A 383 2.53 -5.41 -7.88
C VAL A 383 3.39 -5.05 -6.68
N LEU A 384 2.94 -4.06 -5.92
CA LEU A 384 3.53 -3.65 -4.65
C LEU A 384 2.89 -4.46 -3.53
N VAL A 385 3.72 -5.16 -2.76
CA VAL A 385 3.30 -5.92 -1.57
C VAL A 385 3.59 -5.08 -0.33
N TYR A 386 2.58 -4.94 0.52
CA TYR A 386 2.63 -4.28 1.82
C TYR A 386 2.35 -5.31 2.92
N LEU A 387 3.05 -5.18 4.04
CA LEU A 387 2.85 -5.97 5.26
C LEU A 387 2.51 -5.01 6.41
N ASP A 388 1.31 -5.16 6.98
CA ASP A 388 0.74 -4.24 7.99
C ASP A 388 0.75 -2.78 7.51
N ASN A 389 0.38 -2.56 6.23
CA ASN A 389 0.42 -1.29 5.51
C ASN A 389 1.82 -0.66 5.31
N VAL A 390 2.91 -1.32 5.70
CA VAL A 390 4.29 -0.92 5.37
C VAL A 390 4.72 -1.57 4.05
N PHE A 391 5.28 -0.79 3.12
CA PHE A 391 5.81 -1.35 1.85
C PHE A 391 6.91 -2.38 2.13
N PHE A 392 6.79 -3.56 1.51
CA PHE A 392 7.73 -4.67 1.71
C PHE A 392 8.59 -4.93 0.48
N LYS A 393 7.97 -5.08 -0.70
CA LYS A 393 8.68 -5.24 -1.98
C LYS A 393 7.73 -5.01 -3.16
N ASP A 394 8.28 -4.76 -4.34
CA ASP A 394 7.57 -4.88 -5.60
C ASP A 394 7.85 -6.23 -6.30
N ILE A 395 6.94 -6.61 -7.19
CA ILE A 395 7.01 -7.79 -8.05
C ILE A 395 6.70 -7.31 -9.46
N GLU A 396 7.66 -7.43 -10.37
CA GLU A 396 7.43 -7.16 -11.79
C GLU A 396 6.74 -8.35 -12.45
N VAL A 397 5.68 -8.06 -13.20
CA VAL A 397 4.75 -9.07 -13.73
C VAL A 397 4.83 -9.04 -15.26
N GLY A 398 5.18 -10.18 -15.86
CA GLY A 398 5.41 -10.30 -17.31
C GLY A 398 6.89 -10.27 -17.74
N VAL A 399 7.84 -10.08 -16.81
CA VAL A 399 9.27 -10.29 -17.09
C VAL A 399 9.60 -11.78 -16.95
N LYS A 400 9.73 -12.49 -18.08
CA LYS A 400 10.37 -13.81 -18.08
C LYS A 400 11.83 -13.65 -17.63
N ARG A 401 12.19 -14.32 -16.54
CA ARG A 401 13.59 -14.57 -16.15
C ARG A 401 14.17 -15.73 -16.96
#